data_AF-A0A7R8WIK1-F1
#
_entry.id   AF-A0A7R8WIK1-F1
#
_cell.length_a   1.000
_cell.length_b   1.000
_cell.length_c   1.000
_cell.angle_alpha   90.00
_cell.angle_beta   90.00
_cell.angle_gamma   90.00
#
_symmetry.space_group_name_H-M   'P 1'
#
loop_
_entity.id
_entity.type
_entity.pdbx_description
1 polymer ?
#
loop_
_entity_poly.entity_id
_entity_poly.type
_entity_poly.pdbx_seq_one_letter_code
_entity_poly.pdbx_strand_id
1 'polypeptide(L)'
;MRQVLYFLGYFIVLFACVQFRIPQPPEERVRAVFGDDPFAHYLERKRRSGFSELDDHDSEDDVKPLIVGHRGAALDAPENSISGFRWCKSQGIGAVEFDVMITKDGIPIIFHDDTVDRVTSGEGRVADLTYDELQQFDLGEKFPIRREENDPSITQK
;
A
#
# COMPACT_ATOMS: atom_id res chain seq x y z
N MET A 1 -4.34 28.40 33.22
CA MET A 1 -2.97 28.01 32.80
C MET A 1 -2.91 26.77 31.92
N ARG A 2 -3.69 25.70 32.18
CA ARG A 2 -3.64 24.45 31.39
C ARG A 2 -4.05 24.61 29.91
N GLN A 3 -5.04 25.45 29.59
CA GLN A 3 -5.52 25.65 28.21
C GLN A 3 -4.51 26.37 27.29
N VAL A 4 -3.77 27.36 27.80
CA VAL A 4 -2.75 28.10 27.01
C VAL A 4 -1.60 27.18 26.58
N LEU A 5 -1.26 26.19 27.40
CA LEU A 5 -0.22 25.21 27.09
C LEU A 5 -0.63 24.24 25.96
N TYR A 6 -1.90 23.87 25.88
CA TYR A 6 -2.43 23.04 24.79
C TYR A 6 -2.46 23.79 23.45
N PHE A 7 -2.86 25.07 23.47
CA PHE A 7 -2.82 25.89 22.26
C PHE A 7 -1.38 26.07 21.76
N LEU A 8 -0.43 26.34 22.67
CA LEU A 8 0.97 26.48 22.29
C LEU A 8 1.55 25.16 21.73
N GLY A 9 1.24 24.02 22.34
CA GLY A 9 1.63 22.70 21.83
C GLY A 9 1.04 22.41 20.45
N TYR A 10 -0.24 22.74 20.22
CA TYR A 10 -0.90 22.60 18.93
C TYR A 10 -0.23 23.45 17.84
N PHE A 11 0.10 24.71 18.14
CA PHE A 11 0.81 25.57 17.20
C PHE A 11 2.23 25.06 16.89
N ILE A 12 2.93 24.51 17.88
CA ILE A 12 4.26 23.91 17.67
C ILE A 12 4.16 22.68 16.75
N VAL A 13 3.20 21.79 16.98
CA VAL A 13 2.98 20.60 16.14
C VAL A 13 2.58 20.99 14.73
N LEU A 14 1.63 21.91 14.56
CA LEU A 14 1.25 22.40 13.23
C LEU A 14 2.41 23.08 12.51
N PHE A 15 3.17 23.92 13.21
CA PHE A 15 4.34 24.58 12.64
C PHE A 15 5.40 23.57 12.21
N ALA A 16 5.67 22.55 13.04
CA ALA A 16 6.56 21.46 12.68
C ALA A 16 6.04 20.66 11.46
N CYS A 17 4.75 20.34 11.41
CA CYS A 17 4.14 19.66 10.26
C CYS A 17 4.20 20.49 8.97
N VAL A 18 4.21 21.82 9.07
CA VAL A 18 4.35 22.72 7.91
C VAL A 18 5.82 22.86 7.48
N GLN A 19 6.74 23.05 8.43
CA GLN A 19 8.16 23.29 8.14
C GLN A 19 8.92 22.01 7.73
N PHE A 20 8.57 20.87 8.33
CA PHE A 20 9.19 19.57 8.04
C PHE A 20 8.32 18.72 7.11
N ARG A 21 7.34 19.32 6.42
CA ARG A 21 6.55 18.62 5.42
C ARG A 21 7.48 18.15 4.31
N ILE A 22 7.41 16.87 3.96
CA ILE A 22 7.98 16.39 2.71
C ILE A 22 7.33 17.21 1.58
N PRO A 23 8.11 17.93 0.75
CA PRO A 23 7.54 18.72 -0.33
C PRO A 23 6.72 17.81 -1.25
N GLN A 24 5.60 18.32 -1.74
CA GLN A 24 4.82 17.59 -2.73
C GLN A 24 5.75 17.22 -3.91
N PRO A 25 5.68 15.98 -4.41
CA PRO A 25 6.47 15.60 -5.59
C PRO A 25 6.08 16.50 -6.78
N PRO A 26 7.01 16.76 -7.72
CA PRO A 26 6.71 17.53 -8.92
C PRO A 26 5.51 16.93 -9.68
N GLU A 27 4.59 17.79 -10.16
CA GLU A 27 3.38 17.34 -10.87
C GLU A 27 3.69 16.40 -12.03
N GLU A 28 4.79 16.64 -12.76
CA GLU A 28 5.24 15.78 -13.85
C GLU A 28 5.47 14.32 -13.40
N ARG A 29 6.07 14.11 -12.22
CA ARG A 29 6.27 12.76 -11.68
C ARG A 29 4.96 12.13 -11.24
N VAL A 30 4.07 12.91 -10.64
CA VAL A 30 2.74 12.43 -10.24
C VAL A 30 1.98 11.98 -11.49
N ARG A 31 1.99 12.77 -12.57
CA ARG A 31 1.34 12.42 -13.83
C ARG A 31 2.00 11.24 -14.54
N ALA A 32 3.32 11.11 -14.49
CA ALA A 32 4.02 9.97 -15.07
C ALA A 32 3.63 8.64 -14.40
N VAL A 33 3.34 8.66 -13.10
CA VAL A 33 2.94 7.46 -12.34
C VAL A 33 1.43 7.22 -12.40
N PHE A 34 0.63 8.27 -12.25
CA PHE A 34 -0.82 8.15 -12.01
C PHE A 34 -1.70 8.69 -13.15
N GLY A 35 -1.12 9.33 -14.18
CA GLY A 35 -1.85 9.99 -15.27
C GLY A 35 -2.31 11.41 -14.94
N ASP A 36 -2.99 12.05 -15.89
CA ASP A 36 -3.43 13.45 -15.80
C ASP A 36 -4.48 13.70 -14.70
N ASP A 37 -5.28 12.68 -14.37
CA ASP A 37 -6.23 12.71 -13.26
C ASP A 37 -6.33 11.31 -12.61
N PRO A 38 -5.56 11.06 -11.52
CA PRO A 38 -5.56 9.79 -10.80
C PRO A 38 -6.95 9.40 -10.28
N PHE A 39 -7.80 10.40 -10.01
CA PHE A 39 -9.09 10.23 -9.36
C PHE A 39 -10.25 10.19 -10.35
N ALA A 40 -10.16 10.85 -11.50
CA ALA A 40 -11.16 10.66 -12.57
C ALA A 40 -11.15 9.22 -13.08
N HIS A 41 -9.98 8.60 -13.23
CA HIS A 41 -9.93 7.18 -13.60
C HIS A 41 -10.61 6.30 -12.55
N TYR A 42 -10.47 6.58 -11.26
CA TYR A 42 -11.20 5.89 -10.20
C TYR A 42 -12.72 6.08 -10.33
N LEU A 43 -13.19 7.31 -10.55
CA LEU A 43 -14.61 7.62 -10.73
C LEU A 43 -15.20 6.99 -12.00
N GLU A 44 -14.46 6.98 -13.11
CA GLU A 44 -14.85 6.29 -14.35
C GLU A 44 -14.85 4.77 -14.20
N ARG A 45 -13.90 4.20 -13.44
CA ARG A 45 -13.85 2.76 -13.17
C ARG A 45 -15.00 2.33 -12.28
N LYS A 46 -15.37 3.15 -11.29
CA LYS A 46 -16.58 2.97 -10.48
C LYS A 46 -17.84 2.90 -11.35
N ARG A 47 -17.92 3.73 -12.41
CA ARG A 47 -19.00 3.68 -13.41
C ARG A 47 -18.94 2.46 -14.34
N ARG A 48 -17.74 2.02 -14.74
CA ARG A 48 -17.54 0.91 -15.72
C ARG A 48 -17.54 -0.49 -15.12
N SER A 49 -17.23 -0.68 -13.84
CA SER A 49 -17.01 -2.00 -13.23
C SER A 49 -18.28 -2.78 -12.91
N GLY A 50 -19.46 -2.33 -13.36
CA GLY A 50 -20.73 -2.97 -12.97
C GLY A 50 -21.05 -2.84 -11.48
N PHE A 51 -20.48 -1.84 -10.81
CA PHE A 51 -21.09 -1.29 -9.60
C PHE A 51 -22.33 -0.53 -10.11
N SER A 52 -23.47 -1.21 -10.17
CA SER A 52 -24.60 -0.81 -11.01
C SER A 52 -25.14 0.57 -10.66
N GLU A 53 -25.32 1.42 -11.68
CA GLU A 53 -26.23 2.58 -11.68
C GLU A 53 -27.72 2.13 -11.69
N LEU A 54 -28.09 1.09 -10.93
CA LEU A 54 -29.46 0.61 -10.79
C LEU A 54 -29.88 0.36 -9.34
N ASP A 55 -29.20 0.97 -8.39
CA ASP A 55 -29.81 1.29 -7.11
C ASP A 55 -30.13 2.78 -7.11
N ASP A 56 -31.10 3.18 -7.94
CA ASP A 56 -31.86 4.44 -7.81
C ASP A 56 -32.76 4.37 -6.56
N HIS A 57 -32.14 4.05 -5.41
CA HIS A 57 -32.70 4.36 -4.12
C HIS A 57 -31.93 5.55 -3.58
N ASP A 58 -32.49 6.74 -3.85
CA ASP A 58 -32.36 7.97 -3.07
C ASP A 58 -32.81 7.73 -1.61
N SER A 59 -32.19 6.77 -0.93
CA SER A 59 -32.15 6.68 0.53
C SER A 59 -30.77 7.16 0.94
N GLU A 60 -30.71 8.15 1.82
CA GLU A 60 -29.49 8.74 2.38
C GLU A 60 -28.61 7.73 3.18
N ASP A 61 -28.80 6.42 3.01
CA ASP A 61 -28.38 5.36 3.94
C ASP A 61 -27.51 4.22 3.35
N ASP A 62 -27.14 4.19 2.05
CA ASP A 62 -26.27 3.09 1.50
C ASP A 62 -24.85 3.55 1.11
N VAL A 63 -24.14 4.17 2.06
CA VAL A 63 -22.68 4.32 1.95
C VAL A 63 -22.03 2.96 2.25
N LYS A 64 -21.80 2.15 1.20
CA LYS A 64 -21.02 0.92 1.36
C LYS A 64 -19.59 1.26 1.78
N PRO A 65 -19.08 0.71 2.90
CA PRO A 65 -17.73 1.00 3.35
C PRO A 65 -16.70 0.52 2.30
N LEU A 66 -15.71 1.36 2.03
CA LEU A 66 -14.58 0.96 1.18
C LEU A 66 -13.75 -0.10 1.92
N ILE A 67 -13.69 -1.30 1.35
CA ILE A 67 -12.80 -2.36 1.83
C ILE A 67 -11.43 -2.14 1.19
N VAL A 68 -10.40 -2.06 2.02
CA VAL A 68 -9.00 -1.93 1.60
C VAL A 68 -8.22 -3.14 2.10
N GLY A 69 -7.55 -3.85 1.19
CA GLY A 69 -6.69 -4.97 1.55
C GLY A 69 -5.41 -4.48 2.21
N HIS A 70 -5.34 -4.51 3.54
CA HIS A 70 -4.14 -4.18 4.32
C HIS A 70 -2.97 -5.08 3.89
N ARG A 71 -1.89 -4.47 3.41
CA ARG A 71 -0.71 -5.11 2.81
C ARG A 71 -1.03 -6.16 1.77
N GLY A 72 -2.09 -5.95 0.98
CA GLY A 72 -2.56 -6.95 0.01
C GLY A 72 -3.19 -8.20 0.64
N ALA A 73 -3.96 -8.04 1.72
CA ALA A 73 -4.62 -9.15 2.43
C ALA A 73 -3.64 -10.15 3.04
N ALA A 74 -2.74 -9.64 3.88
CA ALA A 74 -1.68 -10.35 4.60
C ALA A 74 -2.08 -11.63 5.38
N LEU A 75 -3.37 -11.90 5.56
CA LEU A 75 -3.86 -13.14 6.17
C LEU A 75 -4.13 -14.26 5.16
N ASP A 76 -4.41 -13.90 3.91
CA ASP A 76 -4.84 -14.80 2.85
C ASP A 76 -3.75 -15.09 1.81
N ALA A 77 -2.73 -14.24 1.77
CA ALA A 77 -1.55 -14.34 0.92
C ALA A 77 -0.36 -13.65 1.61
N PRO A 78 0.89 -13.92 1.17
CA PRO A 78 2.06 -13.19 1.67
C PRO A 78 1.83 -11.68 1.59
N GLU A 79 2.10 -10.97 2.69
CA GLU A 79 1.92 -9.52 2.74
C GLU A 79 2.80 -8.80 1.71
N ASN A 80 2.35 -7.62 1.25
CA ASN A 80 3.10 -6.75 0.34
C ASN A 80 3.55 -7.44 -0.98
N SER A 81 2.81 -8.45 -1.42
CA SER A 81 3.14 -9.27 -2.59
C SER A 81 2.13 -9.11 -3.73
N ILE A 82 2.57 -9.42 -4.95
CA ILE A 82 1.69 -9.51 -6.12
C ILE A 82 0.60 -10.57 -5.92
N SER A 83 0.90 -11.69 -5.25
CA SER A 83 -0.10 -12.69 -4.87
C SER A 83 -1.22 -12.10 -4.03
N GLY A 84 -0.89 -11.28 -3.04
CA GLY A 84 -1.86 -10.61 -2.20
C GLY A 84 -2.74 -9.64 -2.97
N PHE A 85 -2.15 -8.83 -3.84
CA PHE A 85 -2.91 -7.90 -4.68
C PHE A 85 -3.85 -8.63 -5.66
N ARG A 86 -3.40 -9.75 -6.24
CA ARG A 86 -4.26 -10.61 -7.08
C ARG A 86 -5.38 -11.26 -6.29
N TRP A 87 -5.09 -11.70 -5.06
CA TRP A 87 -6.10 -12.23 -4.16
C TRP A 87 -7.17 -11.18 -3.88
N CYS A 88 -6.79 -9.96 -3.47
CA CYS A 88 -7.72 -8.85 -3.25
C CYS A 88 -8.61 -8.61 -4.48
N LYS A 89 -8.01 -8.55 -5.67
CA LYS A 89 -8.75 -8.41 -6.93
C LYS A 89 -9.73 -9.55 -7.17
N SER A 90 -9.36 -10.79 -6.86
CA SER A 90 -10.24 -11.96 -7.00
C SER A 90 -11.44 -11.92 -6.07
N GLN A 91 -11.30 -11.28 -4.91
CA GLN A 91 -12.38 -11.08 -3.93
C GLN A 91 -13.23 -9.82 -4.21
N GLY A 92 -12.98 -9.12 -5.33
CA GLY A 92 -13.69 -7.88 -5.66
C GLY A 92 -13.26 -6.67 -4.82
N ILE A 93 -12.15 -6.77 -4.07
CA ILE A 93 -11.60 -5.67 -3.29
C ILE A 93 -10.94 -4.67 -4.24
N GLY A 94 -11.46 -3.44 -4.27
CA GLY A 94 -11.07 -2.40 -5.22
C GLY A 94 -9.83 -1.59 -4.84
N ALA A 95 -9.35 -1.70 -3.60
CA ALA A 95 -8.21 -0.96 -3.08
C ALA A 95 -7.31 -1.85 -2.23
N VAL A 96 -6.01 -1.59 -2.27
CA VAL A 96 -5.00 -2.23 -1.41
C VAL A 96 -4.16 -1.17 -0.75
N GLU A 97 -3.76 -1.43 0.47
CA GLU A 97 -2.72 -0.69 1.18
C GLU A 97 -1.43 -1.51 1.09
N PHE A 98 -0.29 -0.83 1.08
CA PHE A 98 1.03 -1.43 1.03
C PHE A 98 2.07 -0.48 1.62
N ASP A 99 3.17 -1.06 2.09
CA ASP A 99 4.24 -0.36 2.78
C ASP A 99 5.44 -0.14 1.84
N VAL A 100 6.13 0.99 1.96
CA VAL A 100 7.31 1.30 1.14
C VAL A 100 8.53 1.51 2.02
N MET A 101 9.62 0.82 1.69
CA MET A 101 10.92 0.94 2.32
C MET A 101 11.98 1.31 1.28
N ILE A 102 13.12 1.85 1.73
CA ILE A 102 14.25 2.23 0.86
C ILE A 102 15.43 1.29 1.16
N THR A 103 15.99 0.69 0.11
CA THR A 103 17.18 -0.17 0.19
C THR A 103 18.46 0.63 0.42
N LYS A 104 19.58 -0.07 0.68
CA LYS A 104 20.91 0.53 0.83
C LYS A 104 21.33 1.39 -0.36
N ASP A 105 20.96 0.96 -1.57
CA ASP A 105 21.25 1.63 -2.84
C ASP A 105 20.15 2.63 -3.26
N GLY A 106 19.23 2.97 -2.34
CA GLY A 106 18.24 4.03 -2.53
C GLY A 106 17.03 3.65 -3.38
N ILE A 107 16.81 2.35 -3.62
CA ILE A 107 15.71 1.84 -4.43
C ILE A 107 14.48 1.65 -3.54
N PRO A 108 13.30 2.20 -3.90
CA PRO A 108 12.08 1.96 -3.16
C PRO A 108 11.54 0.54 -3.45
N ILE A 109 11.17 -0.16 -2.39
CA ILE A 109 10.58 -1.50 -2.45
C ILE A 109 9.29 -1.58 -1.63
N ILE A 110 8.45 -2.58 -1.92
CA ILE A 110 7.25 -2.84 -1.13
C ILE A 110 7.59 -3.84 -0.02
N PHE A 111 7.69 -3.37 1.22
CA PHE A 111 8.07 -4.17 2.38
C PHE A 111 7.70 -3.43 3.67
N HIS A 112 7.31 -4.14 4.74
CA HIS A 112 6.86 -3.50 5.97
C HIS A 112 7.95 -3.38 7.05
N ASP A 113 8.59 -4.50 7.41
CA ASP A 113 9.46 -4.54 8.57
C ASP A 113 10.82 -3.87 8.29
N ASP A 114 11.46 -3.37 9.35
CA ASP A 114 12.84 -2.88 9.31
C ASP A 114 13.84 -3.97 8.85
N THR A 115 13.51 -5.23 9.12
CA THR A 115 14.34 -6.41 8.88
C THR A 115 13.59 -7.48 8.09
N VAL A 116 14.31 -8.29 7.31
CA VAL A 116 13.69 -9.30 6.44
C VAL A 116 13.22 -10.57 7.17
N ASP A 117 13.71 -10.77 8.39
CA ASP A 117 13.69 -12.01 9.17
C ASP A 117 12.30 -12.63 9.40
N ARG A 118 11.25 -11.82 9.53
CA ARG A 118 9.92 -12.33 9.85
C ARG A 118 9.29 -13.07 8.68
N VAL A 119 9.47 -12.55 7.46
CA VAL A 119 8.68 -12.97 6.28
C VAL A 119 9.52 -13.66 5.21
N THR A 120 10.85 -13.68 5.31
CA THR A 120 11.74 -14.38 4.37
C THR A 120 12.73 -15.31 5.10
N SER A 121 13.49 -16.12 4.37
CA SER A 121 14.64 -16.88 4.91
C SER A 121 15.88 -16.04 5.20
N GLY A 122 15.92 -14.78 4.78
CA GLY A 122 17.04 -13.89 5.03
C GLY A 122 17.09 -13.38 6.48
N GLU A 123 18.18 -12.70 6.80
CA GLU A 123 18.37 -11.96 8.05
C GLU A 123 18.96 -10.57 7.75
N GLY A 124 18.61 -9.58 8.57
CA GLY A 124 19.23 -8.25 8.53
C GLY A 124 18.27 -7.13 8.12
N ARG A 125 18.76 -5.89 8.20
CA ARG A 125 17.95 -4.69 7.96
C ARG A 125 17.82 -4.41 6.47
N VAL A 126 16.62 -4.02 6.02
CA VAL A 126 16.35 -3.62 4.63
C VAL A 126 17.27 -2.48 4.19
N ALA A 127 17.51 -1.51 5.08
CA ALA A 127 18.39 -0.36 4.81
C ALA A 127 19.87 -0.74 4.62
N ASP A 128 20.28 -1.95 5.01
CA ASP A 128 21.66 -2.45 4.90
C ASP A 128 21.87 -3.40 3.70
N LEU A 129 20.81 -3.68 2.93
CA LEU A 129 20.82 -4.60 1.79
C LEU A 129 20.53 -3.86 0.48
N THR A 130 21.17 -4.26 -0.62
CA THR A 130 20.86 -3.76 -1.97
C THR A 130 19.60 -4.39 -2.52
N TYR A 131 19.01 -3.78 -3.54
CA TYR A 131 17.87 -4.37 -4.25
C TYR A 131 18.19 -5.78 -4.79
N ASP A 132 19.35 -5.96 -5.40
CA ASP A 132 19.78 -7.26 -5.97
C ASP A 132 19.93 -8.36 -4.89
N GLU A 133 20.38 -7.99 -3.68
CA GLU A 133 20.45 -8.90 -2.53
C GLU A 133 19.04 -9.28 -2.05
N LEU A 134 18.14 -8.29 -1.97
CA LEU A 134 16.76 -8.50 -1.53
C LEU A 134 15.93 -9.33 -2.52
N GLN A 135 16.21 -9.23 -3.83
CA GLN A 135 15.57 -10.05 -4.87
C GLN A 135 15.83 -11.55 -4.71
N GLN A 136 16.82 -11.96 -3.92
CA GLN A 136 17.09 -13.38 -3.67
C GLN A 136 16.12 -14.01 -2.66
N PHE A 137 15.33 -13.20 -1.94
CA PHE A 137 14.45 -13.67 -0.89
C PHE A 137 13.03 -13.94 -1.38
N ASP A 138 12.42 -14.99 -0.83
CA ASP A 138 11.03 -15.38 -1.12
C ASP A 138 10.11 -14.98 0.05
N LEU A 139 9.14 -14.10 -0.22
CA LEU A 139 8.11 -13.66 0.74
C LEU A 139 7.10 -14.77 1.09
N GLY A 140 6.96 -15.79 0.24
CA GLY A 140 6.05 -16.91 0.43
C GLY A 140 6.60 -18.00 1.35
N GLU A 141 7.92 -18.02 1.58
CA GLU A 141 8.59 -19.14 2.23
C GLU A 141 8.11 -19.37 3.68
N LYS A 142 7.91 -18.29 4.44
CA LYS A 142 7.44 -18.35 5.83
C LYS A 142 5.92 -18.21 5.95
N PHE A 143 5.19 -18.11 4.84
CA PHE A 143 3.75 -17.90 4.88
C PHE A 143 2.99 -19.21 5.19
N PRO A 144 2.08 -19.22 6.18
CA PRO A 144 1.47 -20.45 6.68
C PRO A 144 0.52 -21.13 5.67
N ILE A 145 -0.06 -20.39 4.73
CA ILE A 145 -0.99 -20.92 3.73
C ILE A 145 -0.32 -20.90 2.36
N ARG A 146 0.47 -21.93 2.07
CA ARG A 146 1.01 -22.15 0.73
C ARG A 146 -0.13 -22.66 -0.17
N ARG A 147 -0.91 -21.75 -0.76
CA ARG A 147 -1.79 -22.14 -1.88
C ARG A 147 -0.86 -22.55 -3.02
N GLU A 148 -0.96 -23.80 -3.47
CA GLU A 148 -0.05 -24.43 -4.43
C GLU A 148 0.47 -23.45 -5.50
N GLU A 149 1.72 -23.04 -5.32
CA GLU A 149 2.48 -22.19 -6.24
C GLU A 149 2.98 -23.04 -7.41
N ASN A 150 2.09 -23.35 -8.36
CA ASN A 150 2.48 -23.79 -9.70
C ASN A 150 2.14 -22.75 -10.77
N ASP A 151 1.88 -21.50 -10.36
CA ASP A 151 1.71 -20.38 -11.28
C ASP A 151 3.01 -19.54 -11.32
N PRO A 152 3.86 -19.71 -12.36
CA PRO A 152 5.13 -18.99 -12.51
C PRO A 152 4.96 -17.48 -12.72
N SER A 153 3.73 -16.95 -12.74
CA SER A 153 3.47 -15.52 -12.76
C SER A 153 3.45 -14.86 -11.37
N ILE A 154 3.55 -15.64 -10.29
CA ILE A 154 3.39 -15.18 -8.88
C ILE A 154 4.73 -14.85 -8.22
N THR A 155 5.84 -15.42 -8.69
CA THR A 155 7.17 -15.04 -8.22
C THR A 155 7.48 -13.65 -8.72
N GLN A 156 7.49 -12.67 -7.81
CA GLN A 156 8.12 -11.39 -8.09
C GLN A 156 9.61 -11.70 -8.25
N LYS A 157 10.09 -11.70 -9.49
CA LYS A 157 11.52 -11.49 -9.75
C LYS A 157 11.77 -10.01 -9.57
#